data_AF-A0A822H0K6-F1
#
_entry.id   AF-A0A822H0K6-F1
#
_cell.length_a   1.000
_cell.length_b   1.000
_cell.length_c   1.000
_cell.angle_alpha   90.00
_cell.angle_beta   90.00
_cell.angle_gamma   90.00
#
_symmetry.space_group_name_H-M   'P 1'
#
loop_
_entity.id
_entity.type
_entity.pdbx_description
1 polymer ?
#
loop_
_entity_poly.entity_id
_entity_poly.type
_entity_poly.pdbx_seq_one_letter_code
_entity_poly.pdbx_strand_id
1 'polypeptide(L)' 'MKLNSILVLQNKIDLVKEVQAKEQYQQIIDFVKGTNAEDAPIIQISALFKYNIEVIFEYIIRKIPVPLRDFTSKPRLI' A
#
# COMPACT_ATOMS: atom_id res chain seq x y z
N MET A 1 2.06 14.82 -9.42
CA MET A 1 3.13 14.18 -8.63
C MET A 1 3.29 12.76 -9.16
N LYS A 2 4.46 12.38 -9.70
CA LYS A 2 4.73 10.97 -10.03
C LYS A 2 5.08 10.26 -8.73
N LEU A 3 4.08 9.68 -8.08
CA LEU A 3 4.27 8.83 -6.91
C LEU A 3 4.69 7.45 -7.42
N ASN A 4 5.86 7.00 -7.00
CA ASN A 4 6.42 5.71 -7.41
C ASN A 4 6.35 4.67 -6.28
N SER A 5 6.29 5.11 -5.02
CA SER A 5 6.20 4.22 -3.86
C SER A 5 4.73 4.05 -3.47
N ILE A 6 4.09 3.00 -4.01
CA ILE A 6 2.70 2.65 -3.72
C ILE A 6 2.67 1.31 -2.98
N LEU A 7 1.82 1.21 -1.97
CA LEU A 7 1.54 -0.01 -1.22
C LEU A 7 0.02 -0.20 -1.19
N VAL A 8 -0.45 -1.37 -1.60
CA VAL A 8 -1.88 -1.69 -1.63
C VAL A 8 -2.21 -2.53 -0.39
N LEU A 9 -3.26 -2.13 0.33
CA LEU A 9 -3.72 -2.83 1.52
C LEU A 9 -5.11 -3.42 1.27
N GLN A 10 -5.21 -4.75 1.24
CA GLN A 10 -6.48 -5.46 1.19
C GLN A 10 -6.99 -5.59 2.63
N ASN A 11 -7.81 -4.63 3.06
CA ASN A 11 -8.36 -4.59 4.41
C ASN A 11 -9.68 -5.36 4.53
N LYS A 12 -10.10 -5.65 5.76
CA LYS A 12 -11.33 -6.38 6.12
C LYS A 12 -11.36 -7.84 5.67
N ILE A 13 -10.19 -8.50 5.63
CA ILE A 13 -10.10 -9.91 5.23
C ILE A 13 -10.85 -10.84 6.21
N ASP A 14 -11.13 -10.36 7.41
CA ASP A 14 -11.89 -11.05 8.45
C ASP A 14 -13.37 -11.26 8.12
N LEU A 15 -13.93 -10.47 7.19
CA LEU A 15 -15.34 -10.54 6.81
C LEU A 15 -15.60 -11.45 5.59
N VAL A 16 -14.55 -11.90 4.91
CA VAL A 16 -14.65 -12.63 3.65
C VAL A 16 -14.09 -14.04 3.77
N LYS A 17 -14.62 -14.96 2.98
CA LYS A 17 -14.06 -16.32 2.87
C LYS A 17 -12.78 -16.29 2.04
N GLU A 18 -11.92 -17.28 2.23
CA GLU A 18 -10.63 -17.39 1.52
C GLU A 18 -10.77 -17.30 -0.01
N VAL A 19 -11.79 -17.95 -0.58
CA VAL A 19 -12.05 -17.92 -2.03
C VAL A 19 -12.35 -16.50 -2.51
N GLN A 20 -13.22 -15.78 -1.79
CA GLN A 20 -13.57 -14.40 -2.12
C GLN A 20 -12.38 -13.45 -1.97
N ALA A 21 -11.53 -13.66 -0.95
CA ALA A 21 -10.32 -12.89 -0.75
C ALA A 21 -9.33 -13.08 -1.91
N LYS A 22 -9.19 -14.31 -2.42
CA LYS A 22 -8.35 -14.65 -3.59
C LYS A 22 -8.91 -14.07 -4.89
N GLU A 23 -10.21 -14.15 -5.10
CA GLU A 23 -10.86 -13.51 -6.26
C GLU A 23 -10.66 -11.99 -6.26
N GLN A 24 -10.86 -11.35 -5.11
CA GLN A 24 -10.63 -9.92 -4.96
C GLN A 24 -9.16 -9.56 -5.18
N TYR A 25 -8.22 -10.38 -4.69
CA TYR A 25 -6.80 -10.18 -4.93
C TYR A 25 -6.48 -10.17 -6.43
N GLN A 26 -7.05 -11.10 -7.20
CA GLN A 26 -6.90 -11.14 -8.65
C GLN A 26 -7.50 -9.89 -9.32
N GLN A 27 -8.68 -9.46 -8.89
CA GLN A 27 -9.30 -8.22 -9.37
C GLN A 27 -8.44 -6.98 -9.10
N ILE A 28 -7.77 -6.93 -7.94
CA ILE A 28 -6.86 -5.83 -7.61
C ILE A 28 -5.67 -5.83 -8.57
N ILE A 29 -5.06 -6.99 -8.83
CA ILE A 29 -3.96 -7.12 -9.81
C ILE A 29 -4.40 -6.60 -11.17
N ASP A 30 -5.57 -7.03 -11.64
CA ASP A 30 -6.09 -6.60 -12.94
C ASP A 30 -6.45 -5.11 -12.98
N PHE A 31 -6.84 -4.53 -11.84
CA PHE A 31 -7.12 -3.10 -11.71
C PHE A 31 -5.85 -2.24 -11.74
N VAL A 32 -4.74 -2.72 -11.15
CA VAL A 32 -3.49 -1.94 -11.11
C VAL A 32 -2.64 -2.10 -12.36
N LYS A 33 -2.90 -3.09 -13.23
CA LYS A 33 -2.21 -3.26 -14.52
C LYS A 33 -2.26 -1.98 -15.35
N GLY A 34 -1.10 -1.56 -15.86
CA GLY A 34 -0.96 -0.34 -16.66
C GLY A 34 -0.99 0.97 -15.86
N THR A 35 -1.02 0.90 -14.52
CA THR A 35 -0.89 2.07 -13.65
C THR A 35 0.49 2.11 -12.99
N ASN A 36 0.83 3.24 -12.35
CA ASN A 36 2.06 3.34 -11.54
C ASN A 36 2.11 2.36 -10.35
N ALA A 37 1.00 1.66 -10.05
CA ALA A 37 0.88 0.70 -8.97
C ALA A 37 0.95 -0.77 -9.44
N GLU A 38 1.28 -1.03 -10.69
CA GLU A 38 1.33 -2.40 -11.24
C GLU A 38 2.26 -3.33 -10.44
N ASP A 39 3.43 -2.83 -10.05
CA ASP A 39 4.40 -3.57 -9.22
C ASP A 39 4.22 -3.34 -7.71
N ALA A 40 3.13 -2.67 -7.30
CA ALA A 40 2.88 -2.41 -5.89
C ALA A 40 2.51 -3.71 -5.17
N PRO A 41 3.14 -4.01 -4.01
CA PRO A 41 2.76 -5.17 -3.24
C PRO A 41 1.38 -4.97 -2.61
N ILE A 42 0.66 -6.07 -2.50
CA ILE A 42 -0.66 -6.14 -1.90
C ILE A 42 -0.52 -6.90 -0.57
N ILE A 43 -0.77 -6.21 0.54
CA ILE A 43 -0.74 -6.81 1.88
C ILE A 43 -2.17 -7.01 2.37
N GLN A 44 -2.49 -8.24 2.76
CA GLN A 44 -3.75 -8.60 3.38
C GLN A 44 -3.73 -8.28 4.87
N ILE A 45 -4.68 -7.47 5.33
CA ILE A 45 -4.71 -7.00 6.71
C ILE A 45 -6.12 -7.10 7.31
N SER A 46 -6.17 -7.22 8.64
CA SER A 46 -7.39 -6.96 9.39
C SER A 46 -7.13 -5.84 10.37
N ALA A 47 -7.66 -4.65 10.08
CA ALA A 47 -7.51 -3.50 10.97
C ALA A 47 -8.23 -3.71 12.32
N LEU A 48 -9.36 -4.44 12.33
CA LEU A 48 -10.15 -4.68 13.54
C LEU A 48 -9.40 -5.57 14.53
N PHE A 49 -8.85 -6.68 14.05
CA PHE A 49 -8.09 -7.64 14.87
C PHE A 49 -6.59 -7.33 14.91
N LYS A 50 -6.15 -6.27 14.22
CA LYS A 50 -4.76 -5.81 14.12
C LYS A 50 -3.79 -6.84 13.53
N TYR A 51 -4.27 -7.74 12.67
CA TYR A 51 -3.42 -8.70 11.98
C TYR A 51 -2.62 -8.05 10.85
N ASN A 52 -1.37 -8.49 10.70
CA ASN A 52 -0.42 -8.08 9.65
C ASN A 52 -0.06 -6.59 9.62
N ILE A 53 -0.38 -5.82 10.68
CA ILE A 53 0.02 -4.41 10.79
C ILE A 53 1.55 -4.27 10.84
N GLU A 54 2.24 -5.19 11.51
CA GLU A 54 3.71 -5.20 11.62
C GLU A 54 4.39 -5.29 10.26
N VAL A 55 3.82 -6.10 9.35
CA VAL A 55 4.33 -6.27 7.97
C VAL A 55 4.23 -4.95 7.19
N ILE A 56 3.17 -4.16 7.43
CA ILE A 56 3.03 -2.83 6.83
C ILE A 56 4.19 -1.93 7.28
N PHE A 57 4.48 -1.90 8.58
CA PHE A 57 5.55 -1.06 9.12
C PHE A 57 6.92 -1.48 8.59
N GLU A 58 7.20 -2.78 8.54
CA GLU A 58 8.43 -3.29 7.94
C GLU A 58 8.55 -2.84 6.48
N TYR A 59 7.46 -2.97 5.71
CA TYR A 59 7.45 -2.57 4.31
C TYR A 59 7.72 -1.08 4.13
N ILE A 60 7.01 -0.23 4.89
CA ILE A 60 7.19 1.23 4.83
C ILE A 60 8.66 1.59 5.10
N ILE A 61 9.24 1.06 6.18
CA ILE A 61 10.60 1.39 6.59
C ILE A 61 11.63 0.91 5.55
N ARG A 62 11.43 -0.29 5.00
CA ARG A 62 12.41 -0.90 4.07
C ARG A 62 12.29 -0.40 2.63
N LYS A 63 11.10 0.01 2.20
CA LYS A 63 10.80 0.24 0.77
C LYS A 63 10.44 1.69 0.45
N ILE A 64 10.01 2.49 1.41
CA ILE A 64 9.65 3.90 1.19
C ILE A 64 10.78 4.78 1.75
N PRO A 65 11.68 5.30 0.90
CA PRO A 65 12.74 6.19 1.36
C PRO A 65 12.16 7.55 1.74
N VAL A 66 12.82 8.22 2.69
CA VAL A 66 12.50 9.62 3.01
C VAL A 66 12.91 10.49 1.81
N PRO A 67 11.98 11.25 1.21
CA PRO A 67 12.33 12.11 0.08
C PRO A 67 13.27 13.22 0.52
N LEU A 68 14.20 13.61 -0.36
CA LEU A 68 15.06 14.77 -0.13
C LEU A 68 14.20 16.02 0.00
N ARG A 69 14.36 16.73 1.12
CA ARG A 69 13.66 17.99 1.40
C ARG A 69 14.64 19.14 1.26
N ASP A 70 14.22 20.18 0.56
CA ASP A 70 14.97 21.44 0.49
C ASP A 70 14.58 22.33 1.67
N PHE A 71 15.58 22.69 2.48
CA PHE A 71 15.44 23.54 3.66
C PHE A 71 15.83 25.00 3.39
N THR A 72 16.35 25.31 2.20
CA THR A 72 16.81 26.64 1.82
C THR A 72 15.73 27.45 1.10
N SER A 73 14.82 26.77 0.43
CA SER A 73 13.66 27.38 -0.24
C SER A 73 12.72 28.09 0.73
N LYS A 74 12.03 29.11 0.23
CA LYS A 74 10.99 29.83 0.99
C LYS A 74 9.91 28.84 1.45
N PRO A 75 9.52 28.86 2.75
CA PRO A 75 8.48 27.98 3.25
C PRO A 75 7.19 28.15 2.45
N ARG A 76 6.66 27.03 1.95
CA ARG A 76 5.29 26.93 1.44
C ARG A 76 4.53 25.94 2.29
N LEU A 77 3.47 26.42 2.92
CA LEU A 77 2.41 25.60 3.46
C LEU A 77 1.26 25.68 2.45
N ILE A 78 0.75 24.51 2.07
CA ILE A 78 -0.41 24.37 1.17
C ILE A 78 -1.62 24.13 2.06
#